data_AF-W1Y9W4-F1
#
_entry.id   AF-W1Y9W4-F1
#
_cell.length_a   1.000
_cell.length_b   1.000
_cell.length_c   1.000
_cell.angle_alpha   90.00
_cell.angle_beta   90.00
_cell.angle_gamma   90.00
#
_symmetry.space_group_name_H-M   'P 1'
#
loop_
_entity.id
_entity.type
_entity.pdbx_description
1 polymer ?
#
loop_
_entity_poly.entity_id
_entity_poly.type
_entity_poly.pdbx_seq_one_letter_code
_entity_poly.pdbx_strand_id
1 'polypeptide(L)'
;VVPGKRQVFGEYCYNFIRNALVRDTIGHGFEPWLPYLVALFSFILINNWFGELFVFMFPTFSHVGYVYGLAIVSWFVYVIAGFKTKGIRYL
;
A
#
# COMPACT_ATOMS: atom_id res chain seq x y z
N VAL A 1 19.84 -8.51 -18.58
CA VAL A 1 18.80 -7.99 -19.51
C VAL A 1 18.78 -6.48 -19.36
N VAL A 2 18.89 -5.70 -20.44
CA VAL A 2 18.89 -4.23 -20.37
C VAL A 2 17.43 -3.75 -20.23
N PRO A 3 17.08 -3.01 -19.16
CA PRO A 3 15.72 -2.58 -18.93
C PRO A 3 15.29 -1.51 -19.93
N GLY A 4 14.08 -1.65 -20.48
CA GLY A 4 13.46 -0.63 -21.33
C GLY A 4 12.92 0.56 -20.51
N LYS A 5 12.60 1.67 -21.17
CA LYS A 5 12.13 2.91 -20.49
C LYS A 5 10.94 2.70 -19.55
N ARG A 6 9.96 1.87 -19.94
CA ARG A 6 8.78 1.56 -19.10
C ARG A 6 9.14 0.73 -17.87
N GLN A 7 10.08 -0.20 -18.01
CA GLN A 7 10.57 -1.00 -16.91
C GLN A 7 11.31 -0.12 -15.89
N VAL A 8 12.19 0.77 -16.36
CA VAL A 8 12.89 1.74 -15.50
C VAL A 8 11.91 2.60 -14.69
N PHE A 9 10.85 3.10 -15.32
CA PHE A 9 9.81 3.85 -14.62
C PHE A 9 9.09 3.00 -13.55
N GLY A 10 8.70 1.77 -13.90
CA GLY A 10 8.06 0.84 -12.96
C GLY A 10 8.97 0.50 -11.77
N GLU A 11 10.24 0.21 -12.03
CA GLU A 11 11.26 -0.03 -11.00
C GLU A 11 11.46 1.20 -10.11
N TYR A 12 11.44 2.41 -10.67
CA TYR A 12 11.52 3.64 -9.91
C TYR A 12 10.34 3.79 -8.95
N CYS A 13 9.10 3.63 -9.43
CA CYS A 13 7.89 3.68 -8.59
C CYS A 13 7.92 2.60 -7.50
N TYR A 14 8.30 1.37 -7.86
CA TYR A 14 8.41 0.27 -6.91
C TYR A 14 9.46 0.56 -5.83
N ASN A 15 10.64 1.04 -6.22
CA ASN A 15 11.71 1.39 -5.30
C ASN A 15 11.36 2.58 -4.40
N PHE A 16 10.59 3.55 -4.91
CA PHE A 16 10.04 4.64 -4.10
C PHE A 16 9.17 4.10 -2.98
N ILE A 17 8.18 3.27 -3.29
CA ILE A 17 7.30 2.71 -2.26
C ILE A 17 8.10 1.81 -1.31
N ARG A 18 8.95 0.94 -1.85
CA ARG A 18 9.75 0.00 -1.07
C ARG A 18 10.65 0.69 -0.06
N ASN A 19 11.44 1.66 -0.52
CA ASN A 19 12.48 2.25 0.29
C ASN A 19 11.94 3.44 1.11
N ALA A 20 11.23 4.37 0.48
CA ALA A 20 10.83 5.62 1.15
C ALA A 20 9.57 5.48 2.01
N LEU A 21 8.70 4.50 1.74
CA LEU A 21 7.49 4.28 2.54
C LEU A 21 7.65 3.06 3.44
N VAL A 22 7.88 1.89 2.85
CA VAL A 22 7.74 0.61 3.56
C VAL A 22 8.92 0.35 4.50
N ARG A 23 10.15 0.46 3.99
CA ARG A 23 11.36 0.24 4.79
C ARG A 23 11.49 1.24 5.92
N ASP A 24 11.25 2.53 5.65
CA ASP A 24 11.39 3.58 6.65
C ASP A 24 10.32 3.49 7.76
N THR A 25 9.11 2.99 7.44
CA THR A 25 8.02 2.84 8.41
C THR A 25 8.12 1.56 9.24
N ILE A 26 8.40 0.41 8.61
CA ILE A 26 8.43 -0.90 9.29
C ILE A 26 9.81 -1.21 9.87
N GLY A 27 10.88 -0.74 9.21
CA GLY A 27 12.25 -1.11 9.55
C GLY A 27 12.62 -2.50 9.02
N HIS A 28 13.29 -3.29 9.84
CA HIS A 28 13.80 -4.61 9.42
C HIS A 28 12.69 -5.67 9.32
N GLY A 29 12.77 -6.56 8.32
CA GLY A 29 11.76 -7.60 8.09
C GLY A 29 10.49 -7.10 7.38
N PHE A 30 10.60 -6.01 6.62
CA PHE A 30 9.47 -5.41 5.88
C PHE A 30 9.09 -6.18 4.61
N GLU A 31 9.97 -7.05 4.11
CA GLU A 31 9.85 -7.75 2.83
C GLU A 31 8.52 -8.50 2.65
N PRO A 32 7.99 -9.22 3.68
CA PRO A 32 6.70 -9.90 3.56
C PRO A 32 5.50 -8.94 3.39
N TRP A 33 5.62 -7.70 3.85
CA TRP A 33 4.55 -6.70 3.84
C TRP A 33 4.57 -5.82 2.59
N LEU A 34 5.69 -5.85 1.87
CA LEU A 34 5.90 -5.02 0.69
C LEU A 34 4.82 -5.20 -0.40
N PRO A 35 4.39 -6.42 -0.78
CA PRO A 35 3.37 -6.59 -1.81
C PRO A 35 2.03 -5.94 -1.41
N TYR A 36 1.64 -6.08 -0.15
CA TYR A 36 0.40 -5.50 0.38
C TYR A 36 0.44 -3.97 0.36
N LEU A 37 1.54 -3.37 0.85
CA LEU A 37 1.67 -1.92 0.93
C LEU A 37 1.83 -1.26 -0.44
N VAL A 38 2.53 -1.91 -1.38
CA VAL A 38 2.61 -1.45 -2.78
C VAL A 38 1.22 -1.45 -3.42
N ALA A 39 0.44 -2.51 -3.24
CA ALA A 39 -0.92 -2.59 -3.76
C ALA A 39 -1.83 -1.54 -3.12
N LEU A 40 -1.83 -1.42 -1.78
CA LEU A 40 -2.66 -0.48 -1.04
C LEU A 40 -2.36 0.97 -1.43
N PHE A 41 -1.09 1.36 -1.46
CA PHE A 41 -0.68 2.70 -1.87
C PHE A 41 -1.10 3.01 -3.30
N SER A 42 -0.78 2.12 -4.23
CA SER A 42 -1.06 2.33 -5.66
C SER A 42 -2.55 2.39 -5.93
N PHE A 43 -3.33 1.51 -5.28
CA PHE A 43 -4.79 1.51 -5.37
C PHE A 43 -5.37 2.83 -4.86
N ILE A 44 -4.91 3.32 -3.70
CA ILE A 44 -5.38 4.58 -3.14
C ILE A 44 -5.02 5.76 -4.04
N LEU A 45 -3.75 5.84 -4.50
CA LEU A 45 -3.27 6.92 -5.36
C LEU A 45 -4.05 7.00 -6.67
N ILE A 46 -4.20 5.88 -7.38
CA ILE A 46 -4.90 5.82 -8.67
C ILE A 46 -6.36 6.23 -8.50
N ASN A 47 -7.04 5.74 -7.46
CA ASN A 47 -8.44 6.12 -7.20
C ASN A 47 -8.59 7.61 -6.85
N ASN A 48 -7.66 8.20 -6.10
CA ASN A 48 -7.67 9.65 -5.82
C ASN A 48 -7.45 10.47 -7.10
N TRP A 49 -6.50 10.07 -7.95
CA TRP A 49 -6.29 10.73 -9.25
C TRP A 49 -7.49 10.58 -10.19
N PHE A 50 -8.19 9.45 -10.16
CA PHE A 50 -9.45 9.32 -10.90
C PHE A 50 -10.55 10.23 -10.37
N GLY A 51 -10.53 10.56 -9.09
CA GLY A 51 -11.46 11.54 -8.52
C GLY A 51 -11.15 12.98 -8.91
N GLU A 52 -9.88 13.36 -8.94
CA GLU A 52 -9.44 14.75 -9.12
C GLU A 52 -9.23 15.13 -10.59
N LEU A 53 -8.66 14.22 -11.41
CA LEU A 53 -8.08 14.57 -12.71
C LEU A 53 -8.73 13.87 -13.92
N PHE A 54 -9.87 13.18 -13.76
CA PHE A 54 -10.47 12.36 -14.82
C PHE A 54 -11.91 12.71 -15.21
N VAL A 55 -12.19 12.46 -16.49
CA VAL A 55 -13.47 12.69 -17.20
C VAL A 55 -14.65 11.92 -16.57
N PHE A 56 -14.37 10.82 -15.87
CA PHE A 56 -15.35 10.03 -15.12
C PHE A 56 -15.29 10.42 -13.65
N MET A 57 -16.03 11.47 -13.27
CA MET A 57 -16.08 12.04 -11.92
C MET A 57 -16.83 11.11 -10.92
N PHE A 58 -16.44 9.85 -10.83
CA PHE A 58 -16.91 8.89 -9.84
C PHE A 58 -15.71 8.31 -9.07
N PRO A 59 -15.10 9.09 -8.15
CA PRO A 59 -14.08 8.54 -7.26
C PRO A 59 -14.68 7.41 -6.42
N THR A 60 -14.06 6.22 -6.39
CA THR A 60 -14.50 5.11 -5.52
C THR A 60 -14.51 5.53 -4.04
N PHE A 61 -13.61 6.43 -3.63
CA PHE A 61 -13.58 6.96 -2.26
C PHE A 61 -14.53 8.15 -2.00
N SER A 62 -15.43 8.50 -2.93
CA SER A 62 -16.49 9.49 -2.65
C SER A 62 -17.44 9.04 -1.54
N HIS A 63 -17.42 7.74 -1.22
CA HIS A 63 -18.11 7.18 -0.08
C HIS A 63 -17.11 6.69 0.94
N VAL A 64 -17.23 7.23 2.15
CA VAL A 64 -16.34 6.93 3.27
C VAL A 64 -16.28 5.44 3.62
N GLY A 65 -17.33 4.67 3.30
CA GLY A 65 -17.39 3.22 3.52
C GLY A 65 -16.22 2.44 2.90
N TYR A 66 -15.76 2.83 1.71
CA TYR A 66 -14.61 2.16 1.07
C TYR A 66 -13.29 2.42 1.82
N VAL A 67 -13.11 3.64 2.34
CA VAL A 67 -11.95 4.00 3.16
C VAL A 67 -11.97 3.21 4.47
N TYR A 68 -13.13 3.15 5.14
CA TYR A 68 -13.28 2.34 6.34
C TYR A 68 -13.02 0.86 6.09
N GLY A 69 -13.47 0.31 4.96
CA GLY A 69 -13.17 -1.06 4.56
C GLY A 69 -11.66 -1.33 4.47
N LEU A 70 -10.92 -0.47 3.76
CA LEU A 70 -9.46 -0.59 3.67
C LEU A 70 -8.76 -0.41 5.02
N ALA A 71 -9.24 0.51 5.86
CA ALA A 71 -8.70 0.73 7.19
C ALA A 71 -8.90 -0.50 8.09
N ILE A 72 -10.08 -1.11 8.07
CA ILE A 72 -10.38 -2.33 8.84
C ILE A 72 -9.51 -3.50 8.37
N VAL A 73 -9.36 -3.69 7.05
CA VAL A 73 -8.46 -4.72 6.51
C VAL A 73 -7.02 -4.49 6.97
N SER A 74 -6.53 -3.25 6.88
CA SER A 74 -5.18 -2.88 7.34
C SER A 74 -5.01 -3.14 8.84
N TRP A 75 -6.03 -2.85 9.64
CA TRP A 75 -6.04 -3.10 11.08
C TRP A 75 -5.97 -4.60 11.39
N PHE A 76 -6.74 -5.45 10.70
CA PHE A 76 -6.64 -6.90 10.85
C PHE A 76 -5.25 -7.41 10.46
N VAL A 77 -4.69 -6.93 9.34
CA VAL A 77 -3.32 -7.29 8.92
C VAL A 77 -2.32 -6.94 10.02
N TYR A 78 -2.43 -5.75 10.61
CA TYR A 78 -1.59 -5.31 11.72
C TYR A 78 -1.73 -6.19 12.97
N VAL A 79 -2.97 -6.47 13.40
CA VAL A 79 -3.25 -7.30 14.58
C VAL A 79 -2.72 -8.72 14.37
N ILE A 80 -2.97 -9.33 13.22
CA ILE A 80 -2.48 -10.68 12.88
C ILE A 80 -0.95 -10.70 12.85
N ALA A 81 -0.31 -9.67 12.27
CA ALA A 81 1.14 -9.52 12.27
C ALA A 81 1.72 -9.45 13.69
N GLY A 82 1.05 -8.69 14.56
CA GLY A 82 1.40 -8.55 15.97
C GLY A 82 1.34 -9.86 16.75
N PHE A 83 0.23 -10.59 16.63
CA PHE A 83 0.10 -11.91 17.26
C PHE A 83 1.11 -12.91 16.69
N LYS A 84 1.39 -12.89 15.38
CA LYS A 84 2.40 -13.77 14.77
C LYS A 84 3.82 -13.51 15.28
N THR A 85 4.16 -12.27 15.59
CA THR A 85 5.51 -11.89 16.01
C THR A 85 5.73 -11.98 17.52
N LYS A 86 4.72 -11.62 18.32
CA LYS A 86 4.83 -11.53 19.79
C LYS A 86 4.00 -12.54 20.57
N GLY A 87 3.17 -13.35 19.89
CA GLY A 87 2.31 -14.34 20.52
C GLY A 87 1.28 -13.72 21.47
N ILE A 88 0.96 -14.42 22.56
CA ILE A 88 -0.01 -13.96 23.57
C ILE A 88 0.43 -12.66 24.26
N ARG A 89 1.74 -12.36 24.29
CA ARG A 89 2.31 -11.10 24.82
C ARG A 89 2.01 -9.88 23.94
N TYR A 90 1.30 -10.06 22.83
CA TYR A 90 0.85 -8.97 21.97
C TYR A 90 -0.34 -8.18 22.54
N LEU A 91 -1.14 -8.82 23.41
CA LEU A 91 -2.18 -8.14 24.21
C LEU A 91 -1.55 -7.21 25.24
#